data_AF-A0AAX3ATB5-F1
#
_entry.id   AF-A0AAX3ATB5-F1
#
_cell.length_a   1.000
_cell.length_b   1.000
_cell.length_c   1.000
_cell.angle_alpha   90.00
_cell.angle_beta   90.00
_cell.angle_gamma   90.00
#
_symmetry.space_group_name_H-M   'P 1'
#
loop_
_entity.id
_entity.type
_entity.pdbx_description
1 polymer ?
#
loop_
_entity_poly.entity_id
_entity_poly.type
_entity_poly.pdbx_seq_one_letter_code
_entity_poly.pdbx_strand_id
1 'polypeptide(L)'
;MTIEFDDADVARTVSSCPYDHGGIYKHRVVVLLTYIRDPEWVSNCRPIAELIADANPEILQNLLVELVDSHPEIADWVETCLTTTNDDIDTNSSVSASLDSIRRQANHVLPKPGQRGYTDPTLTSTNWSRKD
;
A
#
# COMPACT_ATOMS: atom_id res chain seq x y z
N MET A 1 13.73 21.54 0.02
CA MET A 1 12.85 22.67 0.40
C MET A 1 12.01 22.99 -0.82
N THR A 2 10.69 23.06 -0.66
CA THR A 2 9.75 23.41 -1.72
C THR A 2 8.94 24.63 -1.28
N ILE A 3 8.74 25.57 -2.19
CA ILE A 3 7.95 26.80 -1.98
C ILE A 3 6.85 26.79 -3.04
N GLU A 4 5.61 26.88 -2.59
CA GLU A 4 4.43 27.06 -3.45
C GLU A 4 4.02 28.53 -3.41
N PHE A 5 3.72 29.10 -4.57
CA PHE A 5 3.22 30.46 -4.74
C PHE A 5 1.75 30.42 -5.15
N ASP A 6 0.97 31.40 -4.70
CA ASP A 6 -0.34 31.73 -5.27
C ASP A 6 -0.30 33.13 -5.89
N ASP A 7 -1.47 33.65 -6.30
CA ASP A 7 -1.60 34.95 -6.95
C ASP A 7 -1.23 36.14 -6.04
N ALA A 8 -1.08 35.94 -4.72
CA ALA A 8 -0.86 36.99 -3.75
C ALA A 8 0.52 36.92 -3.06
N ASP A 9 1.03 35.73 -2.73
CA ASP A 9 2.33 35.54 -2.04
C ASP A 9 2.78 34.04 -2.07
N VAL A 10 3.75 33.71 -1.22
CA VAL A 10 4.13 32.34 -0.84
C VAL A 10 2.97 31.67 -0.08
N ALA A 11 2.26 30.78 -0.75
CA ALA A 11 1.13 30.02 -0.21
C ALA A 11 1.58 28.97 0.82
N ARG A 12 2.65 28.22 0.51
CA ARG A 12 3.07 27.09 1.35
C ARG A 12 4.56 26.83 1.25
N THR A 13 5.13 26.30 2.33
CA THR A 13 6.54 25.92 2.37
C THR A 13 6.74 24.59 3.07
N VAL A 14 7.53 23.71 2.45
CA VAL A 14 7.84 22.38 2.97
C VAL A 14 9.35 22.22 3.04
N SER A 15 9.87 21.98 4.24
CA SER A 15 11.29 21.72 4.49
C SER A 15 11.45 20.34 5.10
N SER A 16 12.33 19.53 4.54
CA SER A 16 12.81 18.28 5.14
C SER A 16 14.05 18.48 6.03
N CYS A 17 14.42 19.74 6.32
CA CYS A 17 15.63 20.05 7.09
C CYS A 17 15.49 19.56 8.55
N PRO A 18 16.41 18.69 9.03
CA PRO A 18 16.36 18.17 10.40
C PRO A 18 16.88 19.18 11.46
N TYR A 19 17.42 20.33 11.04
CA TYR A 19 17.97 21.33 11.93
C TYR A 19 17.12 22.60 11.96
N ASP A 20 16.31 22.76 13.01
CA ASP A 20 15.41 23.91 13.20
C ASP A 20 16.06 25.07 13.98
N HIS A 21 17.37 25.28 13.87
CA HIS A 21 18.06 26.34 14.65
C HIS A 21 17.83 27.75 14.04
N GLY A 22 16.67 27.94 13.42
CA GLY A 22 16.35 29.13 12.64
C GLY A 22 15.01 29.12 11.91
N GLY A 23 14.18 28.09 12.06
CA GLY A 23 12.86 28.05 11.44
C GLY A 23 12.89 27.80 9.92
N ILE A 24 11.72 27.43 9.42
CA ILE A 24 11.37 27.39 7.99
C ILE A 24 11.73 28.71 7.29
N TYR A 25 11.72 29.85 8.01
CA TYR A 25 12.00 31.19 7.49
C TYR A 25 13.37 31.37 6.84
N LYS A 26 14.46 30.79 7.37
CA LYS A 26 15.79 30.96 6.76
C LYS A 26 15.90 30.25 5.41
N HIS A 27 15.39 29.01 5.34
CA HIS A 27 15.40 28.25 4.09
C HIS A 27 14.51 28.89 3.02
N ARG A 28 13.38 29.50 3.42
CA ARG A 28 12.56 30.31 2.52
C ARG A 28 13.34 31.46 1.90
N VAL A 29 13.96 32.27 2.75
CA VAL A 29 14.74 33.44 2.29
C VAL A 29 15.89 33.00 1.39
N VAL A 30 16.60 31.92 1.73
CA VAL A 30 17.68 31.39 0.89
C VAL A 30 17.16 30.99 -0.49
N VAL A 31 16.11 30.17 -0.57
CA VAL A 31 15.56 29.73 -1.87
C VAL A 31 15.05 30.92 -2.69
N LEU A 32 14.34 31.87 -2.06
CA LEU A 32 13.86 33.07 -2.75
C LEU A 32 15.00 33.96 -3.25
N LEU A 33 16.05 34.15 -2.44
CA LEU A 33 17.23 34.91 -2.84
C LEU A 33 18.02 34.20 -3.94
N THR A 34 18.16 32.87 -3.87
CA THR A 34 18.78 32.08 -4.92
C THR A 34 17.96 32.17 -6.20
N TYR A 35 16.63 32.09 -6.14
CA TYR A 35 15.78 32.25 -7.32
C TYR A 35 15.95 33.63 -7.99
N ILE A 36 16.13 34.69 -7.21
CA ILE A 36 16.36 36.05 -7.73
C ILE A 36 17.75 36.19 -8.36
N ARG A 37 18.77 35.56 -7.78
CA ARG A 37 20.18 35.76 -8.18
C ARG A 37 20.65 34.78 -9.24
N ASP A 38 20.33 33.51 -9.05
CA ASP A 38 20.84 32.36 -9.81
C ASP A 38 19.66 31.37 -10.06
N PRO A 39 18.65 31.76 -10.87
CA PRO A 39 17.42 30.98 -11.04
C PRO A 39 17.65 29.58 -11.61
N GLU A 40 18.74 29.33 -12.34
CA GLU A 40 19.08 28.00 -12.85
C GLU A 40 19.38 26.97 -11.74
N TRP A 41 19.65 27.43 -10.52
CA TRP A 41 19.83 26.58 -9.34
C TRP A 41 18.50 26.18 -8.68
N VAL A 42 17.37 26.72 -9.16
CA VAL A 42 16.03 26.45 -8.64
C VAL A 42 15.19 25.80 -9.73
N SER A 43 14.85 24.53 -9.52
CA SER A 43 13.96 23.81 -10.42
C SER A 43 12.51 24.24 -10.22
N ASN A 44 11.84 24.64 -11.30
CA ASN A 44 10.40 24.80 -11.32
C ASN A 44 9.73 23.43 -11.44
N CYS A 45 9.03 23.00 -10.39
CA CYS A 45 8.26 21.76 -10.40
C CYS A 45 6.81 22.05 -10.81
N ARG A 46 6.32 21.35 -11.83
CA ARG A 46 4.89 21.36 -12.15
C ARG A 46 4.10 20.69 -11.00
N PRO A 47 2.89 21.17 -10.66
CA PRO A 47 2.04 20.49 -9.70
C PRO A 47 1.88 19.01 -10.05
N ILE A 48 2.00 18.13 -9.03
CA ILE A 48 1.91 16.68 -9.24
C ILE A 48 0.57 16.27 -9.87
N ALA A 49 -0.51 16.99 -9.54
CA ALA A 49 -1.83 16.76 -10.13
C ALA A 49 -1.85 16.99 -11.65
N GLU A 50 -1.16 18.02 -12.15
CA GLU A 50 -1.03 18.26 -13.59
C GLU A 50 -0.16 17.21 -14.26
N LEU A 51 0.93 16.78 -13.60
CA LEU A 51 1.76 15.68 -14.11
C LEU A 51 0.98 14.36 -14.22
N ILE A 52 0.10 14.07 -13.25
CA ILE A 52 -0.77 12.89 -13.27
C ILE A 52 -1.85 13.03 -14.36
N ALA A 53 -2.43 14.21 -14.54
CA ALA A 53 -3.46 14.45 -15.55
C ALA A 53 -2.95 14.25 -16.99
N ASP A 54 -1.70 14.61 -17.26
CA ASP A 54 -1.05 14.44 -18.57
C ASP A 54 -0.46 13.03 -18.78
N ALA A 55 -0.41 12.19 -17.75
CA ALA A 55 0.24 10.89 -17.80
C ALA A 55 -0.61 9.83 -18.52
N ASN A 56 0.06 8.90 -19.22
CA ASN A 56 -0.59 7.71 -19.76
C ASN A 56 -1.11 6.84 -18.59
N PRO A 57 -2.41 6.42 -18.60
CA PRO A 57 -2.97 5.52 -17.60
C PRO A 57 -2.15 4.26 -17.34
N GLU A 58 -1.53 3.65 -18.36
CA GLU A 58 -0.69 2.45 -18.19
C GLU A 58 0.57 2.75 -17.36
N ILE A 59 1.17 3.92 -17.56
CA ILE A 59 2.33 4.36 -16.79
C ILE A 59 1.92 4.59 -15.33
N LEU A 60 0.76 5.21 -15.11
CA LEU A 60 0.25 5.47 -13.76
C LEU A 60 -0.09 4.17 -13.01
N GLN A 61 -0.66 3.18 -13.68
CA GLN A 61 -0.92 1.86 -13.10
C GLN A 61 0.39 1.18 -12.67
N ASN A 62 1.39 1.18 -13.54
CA ASN A 62 2.70 0.59 -13.21
C ASN A 62 3.37 1.31 -12.03
N LEU A 63 3.31 2.65 -11.99
CA LEU A 63 3.82 3.43 -10.86
C LEU A 63 3.08 3.13 -9.56
N LEU A 64 1.77 2.91 -9.61
CA LEU A 64 0.99 2.55 -8.43
C LEU A 64 1.39 1.17 -7.89
N VAL A 65 1.65 0.20 -8.77
CA VAL A 65 2.17 -1.12 -8.38
C VAL A 65 3.55 -0.98 -7.71
N GLU A 66 4.48 -0.25 -8.34
CA GLU A 66 5.82 -0.02 -7.79
C GLU A 66 5.79 0.71 -6.44
N LEU A 67 4.86 1.65 -6.28
CA LEU A 67 4.66 2.37 -5.01
C LEU A 67 4.19 1.42 -3.91
N VAL A 68 3.24 0.54 -4.19
CA VAL A 68 2.74 -0.45 -3.22
C VAL A 68 3.82 -1.47 -2.88
N ASP A 69 4.62 -1.90 -3.86
CA ASP A 69 5.75 -2.80 -3.63
C ASP A 69 6.81 -2.16 -2.71
N SER A 70 7.04 -0.85 -2.87
CA SER A 70 7.99 -0.08 -2.04
C SER A 70 7.43 0.28 -0.66
N HIS A 71 6.11 0.42 -0.55
CA HIS A 71 5.37 0.87 0.62
C HIS A 71 4.17 -0.06 0.88
N PRO A 72 4.39 -1.29 1.38
CA PRO A 72 3.31 -2.26 1.55
C PRO A 72 2.21 -1.78 2.51
N GLU A 73 2.49 -0.81 3.38
CA GLU A 73 1.52 -0.20 4.30
C GLU A 73 0.35 0.51 3.61
N ILE A 74 0.48 0.89 2.33
CA ILE A 74 -0.62 1.55 1.59
C ILE A 74 -1.47 0.58 0.77
N ALA A 75 -1.11 -0.72 0.70
CA ALA A 75 -1.82 -1.71 -0.12
C ALA A 75 -3.32 -1.79 0.22
N ASP A 76 -3.64 -1.93 1.50
CA ASP A 76 -5.02 -2.04 2.00
C ASP A 76 -5.86 -0.80 1.65
N TRP A 77 -5.24 0.38 1.70
CA TRP A 77 -5.90 1.63 1.35
C TRP A 77 -6.23 1.69 -0.15
N VAL A 78 -5.27 1.30 -1.00
CA VAL A 78 -5.48 1.24 -2.46
C VAL A 78 -6.59 0.25 -2.81
N GLU A 79 -6.59 -0.95 -2.22
CA GLU A 79 -7.64 -1.95 -2.44
C GLU A 79 -9.03 -1.43 -2.04
N THR A 80 -9.14 -0.77 -0.88
CA THR A 80 -10.40 -0.18 -0.40
C THR A 80 -10.93 0.90 -1.37
N CYS A 81 -10.06 1.76 -1.88
CA CYS A 81 -10.44 2.80 -2.83
C CYS A 81 -10.93 2.23 -4.18
N LEU A 82 -10.28 1.18 -4.69
CA LEU A 82 -10.65 0.55 -5.95
C LEU A 82 -11.95 -0.26 -5.85
N THR A 83 -12.18 -0.94 -4.73
CA THR A 83 -13.40 -1.74 -4.51
C THR A 83 -14.64 -0.87 -4.29
N THR A 84 -14.52 0.22 -3.53
CA THR A 84 -15.62 1.17 -3.29
C THR A 84 -16.13 1.81 -4.59
N THR A 85 -15.26 2.01 -5.58
CA THR A 85 -15.63 2.59 -6.87
C THR A 85 -16.42 1.61 -7.75
N ASN A 86 -16.30 0.30 -7.52
CA ASN A 86 -16.95 -0.75 -8.32
C ASN A 86 -18.31 -1.21 -7.76
N ASP A 87 -18.60 -0.92 -6.49
CA ASP A 87 -19.85 -1.35 -5.84
C ASP A 87 -21.08 -0.52 -6.31
N ASP A 88 -20.85 0.65 -6.92
CA ASP A 88 -21.92 1.46 -7.54
C ASP A 88 -22.40 0.87 -8.89
N ILE A 89 -21.72 -0.13 -9.44
CA ILE A 89 -22.06 -0.77 -10.72
C ILE A 89 -22.16 -2.30 -10.55
N ASP A 90 -23.32 -2.76 -10.06
CA ASP A 90 -23.90 -4.09 -10.32
C ASP A 90 -23.05 -5.34 -9.93
N THR A 91 -22.48 -5.35 -8.71
CA THR A 91 -21.42 -6.29 -8.28
C THR A 91 -21.90 -7.54 -7.50
N ASN A 92 -23.20 -7.71 -7.23
CA ASN A 92 -23.65 -8.78 -6.31
C ASN A 92 -23.59 -10.20 -6.91
N SER A 93 -23.74 -10.36 -8.24
CA SER A 93 -23.75 -11.70 -8.86
C SER A 93 -22.35 -12.23 -9.19
N SER A 94 -21.41 -11.37 -9.57
CA SER A 94 -20.07 -11.79 -10.03
C SER A 94 -19.14 -12.15 -8.87
N VAL A 95 -19.24 -11.43 -7.74
CA VAL A 95 -18.40 -11.64 -6.55
C VAL A 95 -18.66 -12.99 -5.89
N SER A 96 -19.92 -13.44 -5.86
CA SER A 96 -20.27 -14.75 -5.28
C SER A 96 -19.58 -15.92 -5.99
N ALA A 97 -19.54 -15.90 -7.34
CA ALA A 97 -18.88 -16.92 -8.14
C ALA A 97 -17.35 -16.93 -7.95
N SER A 98 -16.74 -15.76 -7.75
CA SER A 98 -15.31 -15.61 -7.49
C SER A 98 -14.91 -16.13 -6.10
N LEU A 99 -15.70 -15.82 -5.06
CA LEU A 99 -15.51 -16.30 -3.70
C LEU A 99 -15.55 -17.84 -3.59
N ASP A 100 -16.48 -18.48 -4.31
CA ASP A 100 -16.57 -19.94 -4.35
C ASP A 100 -15.35 -20.58 -5.02
N SER A 101 -14.77 -19.93 -6.02
CA SER A 101 -13.54 -20.38 -6.67
C SER A 101 -12.34 -20.30 -5.71
N ILE A 102 -12.19 -19.16 -5.03
CA ILE A 102 -11.14 -18.94 -4.03
C ILE A 102 -11.27 -19.96 -2.88
N ARG A 103 -12.50 -20.21 -2.40
CA ARG A 103 -12.77 -21.21 -1.35
C ARG A 103 -12.38 -22.62 -1.79
N ARG A 104 -12.64 -23.00 -3.04
CA ARG A 104 -12.22 -24.31 -3.58
C ARG A 104 -10.71 -24.43 -3.66
N GLN A 105 -10.02 -23.38 -4.10
CA GLN A 105 -8.56 -23.36 -4.20
C GLN A 105 -7.91 -23.44 -2.82
N ALA A 106 -8.40 -22.69 -1.83
CA ALA A 106 -7.93 -22.77 -0.45
C ALA A 106 -8.11 -24.18 0.14
N ASN A 107 -9.28 -24.81 -0.08
CA ASN A 107 -9.53 -26.18 0.38
C ASN A 107 -8.68 -27.25 -0.33
N HIS A 108 -8.14 -26.93 -1.52
CA HIS A 108 -7.25 -27.83 -2.24
C HIS A 108 -5.80 -27.76 -1.74
N VAL A 109 -5.35 -26.56 -1.34
CA VAL A 109 -4.00 -26.32 -0.82
C VAL A 109 -3.87 -26.75 0.64
N LEU A 110 -4.94 -26.63 1.43
CA LEU A 110 -4.93 -27.03 2.83
C LEU A 110 -4.95 -28.56 2.95
N PRO A 111 -4.01 -29.19 3.70
CA PRO A 111 -4.06 -30.61 3.98
C PRO A 111 -5.33 -30.94 4.76
N LYS A 112 -6.12 -31.90 4.28
CA LYS A 112 -7.37 -32.31 4.93
C LYS A 112 -7.08 -32.75 6.37
N PRO A 113 -7.69 -32.13 7.40
CA PRO A 113 -7.58 -32.66 8.75
C PRO A 113 -8.35 -33.99 8.82
N GLY A 114 -7.65 -35.08 9.19
CA GLY A 114 -8.30 -36.29 9.72
C GLY A 114 -8.19 -37.60 8.94
N GLN A 115 -7.16 -37.85 8.12
CA GLN A 115 -6.90 -39.19 7.54
C GLN A 115 -5.46 -39.69 7.80
N ARG A 116 -4.91 -39.39 8.98
CA ARG A 116 -3.72 -40.11 9.49
C ARG A 116 -4.14 -40.79 10.78
N GLY A 117 -4.43 -42.08 10.69
CA GLY A 117 -4.70 -42.93 11.83
C GLY A 117 -3.57 -42.80 12.84
N TYR A 118 -3.88 -42.21 13.99
CA TYR A 118 -3.03 -42.25 15.16
C TYR A 118 -3.17 -43.65 15.77
N THR A 119 -2.29 -44.57 15.40
CA THR A 119 -2.09 -45.78 16.19
C THR A 119 -1.30 -45.38 17.43
N ASP A 120 -2.00 -45.29 18.56
CA ASP A 120 -1.40 -45.17 19.89
C ASP A 120 -0.53 -46.42 20.15
N PRO A 121 0.80 -46.29 20.30
CA PRO A 121 1.67 -47.42 20.58
C PRO A 121 1.70 -47.81 22.06
N THR A 122 0.80 -47.31 22.92
CA THR A 122 0.87 -47.53 24.37
C THR A 122 -0.41 -48.04 25.03
N LEU A 123 -1.12 -48.99 24.42
CA LEU A 123 -2.13 -49.77 25.13
C LEU A 123 -2.24 -51.22 24.60
N THR A 124 -1.14 -51.96 24.64
CA THR A 124 -1.22 -53.44 24.67
C THR A 124 -1.71 -53.88 26.04
N SER A 125 -3.00 -54.15 26.10
CA SER A 125 -3.65 -55.03 27.05
C SER A 125 -2.78 -56.26 27.35
N THR A 126 -2.31 -56.40 28.58
CA THR A 126 -1.93 -57.71 29.12
C THR A 126 -3.09 -58.18 29.99
N ASN A 127 -4.10 -58.72 29.31
CA ASN A 127 -5.09 -59.60 29.92
C ASN A 127 -4.41 -60.94 30.18
N TRP A 128 -4.15 -61.28 31.44
CA TRP A 128 -3.88 -62.66 31.87
C TRP A 128 -5.08 -63.15 32.68
N SER A 129 -5.69 -64.21 32.14
CA SER A 129 -6.89 -64.89 32.64
C SER A 129 -6.63 -65.66 33.94
N ARG A 130 -7.69 -65.72 34.76
CA ARG A 130 -7.94 -66.55 35.95
C ARG A 130 -7.94 -68.06 35.66
N LYS A 131 -7.42 -68.87 36.62
CA LYS A 131 -7.73 -70.27 37.04
C LYS A 131 -6.42 -70.95 37.51
N ASP A 132 -6.27 -71.62 38.64
CA ASP A 132 -7.16 -72.19 39.68
C ASP A 132 -6.51 -72.07 41.06
#